data_AF-A0AB34HTY0-F1
#
_entry.id   AF-A0AB34HTY0-F1
#
_cell.length_a   1.000
_cell.length_b   1.000
_cell.length_c   1.000
_cell.angle_alpha   90.00
_cell.angle_beta   90.00
_cell.angle_gamma   90.00
#
_symmetry.space_group_name_H-M   'P 1'
#
loop_
_entity.id
_entity.type
_entity.pdbx_description
1 polymer ?
#
loop_
_entity_poly.entity_id
_entity_poly.type
_entity_poly.pdbx_seq_one_letter_code
_entity_poly.pdbx_strand_id
1 'polypeptide(L)'
;MFILLTLNGCVEVVGKNLLPQRCVPLEKGTLVLTFYVLLLLLVSHVQDSAGVELQVHSLLILVVLLLMLVLTVQLWAPDTFQLSVIETLLFQIMGSWLVQAGFILYKPVTGYPWQDDAINDIMFVTTFFCWHVMINALCLLGIYGVSYFWHCCYRPSWKLTGSREAPCYTSTAGPLYKLLQEVEQAESGRLSSSSWVLNVWAQILVRAEDNNCL
;
A
#
# COMPACT_ATOMS: atom_id res chain seq x y z
N MET A 1 3.09 20.99 10.71
CA MET A 1 1.96 20.09 10.40
C MET A 1 1.00 20.69 9.40
N PHE A 2 0.13 21.61 9.81
CA PHE A 2 -0.98 22.09 8.99
C PHE A 2 -0.50 22.70 7.67
N ILE A 3 0.61 23.44 7.69
CA ILE A 3 1.23 24.00 6.48
C ILE A 3 1.69 22.89 5.52
N LEU A 4 2.31 21.81 6.02
CA LEU A 4 2.77 20.70 5.18
C LEU A 4 1.59 19.88 4.64
N LEU A 5 0.53 19.67 5.42
CA LEU A 5 -0.70 19.04 4.94
C LEU A 5 -1.37 19.89 3.87
N THR A 6 -1.48 21.20 4.08
CA THR A 6 -2.03 22.13 3.09
C THR A 6 -1.17 22.13 1.83
N LEU A 7 0.16 22.12 1.96
CA LEU A 7 1.07 22.03 0.81
C LEU A 7 0.93 20.69 0.07
N ASN A 8 0.82 19.56 0.77
CA ASN A 8 0.57 18.26 0.13
C ASN A 8 -0.76 18.27 -0.64
N GLY A 9 -1.83 18.78 -0.02
CA GLY A 9 -3.12 18.94 -0.68
C GLY A 9 -3.06 19.89 -1.88
N CYS A 10 -2.34 21.01 -1.78
CA CYS A 10 -2.12 21.93 -2.89
C CYS A 10 -1.33 21.28 -4.03
N VAL A 11 -0.26 20.55 -3.74
CA VAL A 11 0.56 19.85 -4.74
C VAL A 11 -0.29 18.81 -5.49
N GLU A 12 -1.13 18.06 -4.79
CA GLU A 12 -2.04 17.09 -5.42
C GLU A 12 -3.12 17.77 -6.28
N VAL A 13 -3.72 18.86 -5.81
CA VAL A 13 -4.76 19.60 -6.55
C VAL A 13 -4.19 20.29 -7.78
N VAL A 14 -3.03 20.95 -7.64
CA VAL A 14 -2.33 21.61 -8.75
C VAL A 14 -1.80 20.58 -9.75
N GLY A 15 -1.28 19.44 -9.27
CA GLY A 15 -0.84 18.32 -10.12
C GLY A 15 -1.98 17.71 -10.93
N LYS A 16 -3.18 17.59 -10.36
CA LYS A 16 -4.37 17.05 -11.04
C LYS A 16 -5.05 18.04 -11.99
N ASN A 17 -5.00 19.35 -11.73
CA ASN A 17 -5.80 20.35 -12.45
C ASN A 17 -5.00 21.31 -13.35
N LEU A 18 -3.71 21.57 -13.07
CA LEU A 18 -2.94 22.62 -13.75
C LEU A 18 -1.75 22.14 -14.58
N LEU A 19 -1.24 20.91 -14.36
CA LEU A 19 -0.04 20.43 -15.05
C LEU A 19 -0.39 19.40 -16.14
N PRO A 20 0.04 19.61 -17.41
CA PRO A 20 -0.09 18.62 -18.48
C PRO A 20 0.70 17.33 -18.23
N GLN A 21 1.72 17.39 -17.36
CA GLN A 21 2.62 16.29 -17.05
C GLN A 21 2.74 16.12 -15.53
N ARG A 22 2.16 15.03 -15.02
CA ARG A 22 2.11 14.70 -13.60
C ARG A 22 3.51 14.36 -13.08
N CYS A 23 4.04 15.15 -12.15
CA CYS A 23 5.29 14.84 -11.46
C CYS A 23 5.04 13.83 -10.32
N VAL A 24 4.75 12.58 -10.68
CA VAL A 24 4.51 11.46 -9.76
C VAL A 24 5.57 11.32 -8.65
N PRO A 25 6.89 11.48 -8.89
CA PRO A 25 7.87 11.37 -7.81
C PRO A 25 7.79 12.52 -6.80
N LEU A 26 7.41 13.73 -7.22
CA LEU A 26 7.27 14.88 -6.33
C LEU A 26 6.03 14.74 -5.42
N GLU A 27 4.92 14.25 -5.99
CA GLU A 27 3.71 13.92 -5.21
C GLU A 27 4.01 12.87 -4.15
N LYS A 28 4.67 11.76 -4.53
CA LYS A 28 5.07 10.72 -3.57
C LYS A 28 6.08 11.23 -2.54
N GLY A 29 7.04 12.06 -2.93
CA GLY A 29 8.01 12.65 -2.01
C GLY A 29 7.36 13.57 -0.97
N THR A 30 6.36 14.36 -1.38
CA THR A 30 5.63 15.25 -0.46
C THR A 30 4.78 14.45 0.53
N LEU A 31 4.17 13.35 0.08
CA LEU A 31 3.44 12.42 0.93
C LEU A 31 4.36 11.78 1.98
N VAL A 32 5.50 11.22 1.56
CA VAL A 32 6.51 10.62 2.46
C VAL A 32 6.99 11.64 3.49
N LEU A 33 7.30 12.87 3.06
CA LEU A 33 7.73 13.94 3.95
C LEU A 33 6.64 14.28 4.98
N THR A 34 5.39 14.36 4.55
CA THR A 34 4.25 14.66 5.44
C THR A 34 4.14 13.63 6.56
N PHE A 35 4.26 12.35 6.23
CA PHE A 35 4.22 11.28 7.23
C PHE A 35 5.46 11.24 8.14
N TYR A 36 6.65 11.62 7.64
CA TYR A 36 7.85 11.78 8.49
C TYR A 36 7.61 12.83 9.57
N VAL A 37 7.09 14.01 9.18
CA VAL A 37 6.84 15.06 10.17
C VAL A 37 5.69 14.65 11.10
N LEU A 38 4.67 13.94 10.61
CA LEU A 38 3.59 13.39 11.44
C LEU A 38 4.13 12.45 12.52
N LEU A 39 5.03 11.54 12.16
CA LEU A 39 5.68 10.63 13.11
C LEU A 39 6.44 11.40 14.19
N LEU A 40 7.26 12.39 13.80
CA LEU A 40 7.99 13.24 14.75
C LEU A 40 7.05 13.96 15.71
N LEU A 41 5.90 14.44 15.22
CA LEU A 41 4.90 15.06 16.08
C LEU A 41 4.35 14.07 17.09
N LEU A 42 3.92 12.88 16.68
CA LEU A 42 3.38 11.89 17.60
C LEU A 42 4.41 11.51 18.68
N VAL A 43 5.68 11.36 18.29
CA VAL A 43 6.78 11.08 19.22
C VAL A 43 7.04 12.24 20.18
N SER A 44 6.87 13.49 19.74
CA SER A 44 6.94 14.64 20.65
C SER A 44 5.73 14.73 21.59
N HIS A 45 4.53 14.41 21.10
CA HIS A 45 3.29 14.46 21.86
C HIS A 45 3.27 13.44 23.00
N VAL A 46 3.80 12.25 22.75
CA VAL A 46 3.71 11.15 23.71
C VAL A 46 4.62 11.33 24.94
N GLN A 47 5.57 12.27 24.91
CA GLN A 47 6.51 12.51 26.02
C GLN A 47 5.83 12.99 27.30
N ASP A 48 4.70 13.70 27.18
CA ASP A 48 3.93 14.21 28.31
C ASP A 48 2.70 13.34 28.65
N SER A 49 2.50 12.23 27.93
CA SER A 49 1.33 11.34 28.10
C SER A 49 1.63 10.16 29.03
N ALA A 50 0.63 9.72 29.80
CA ALA A 50 0.71 8.55 30.67
C ALA A 50 -0.47 7.58 30.46
N GLY A 51 -0.36 6.37 31.03
CA GLY A 51 -1.46 5.40 31.10
C GLY A 51 -2.05 4.99 29.74
N VAL A 52 -3.38 5.11 29.63
CA VAL A 52 -4.13 4.74 28.43
C VAL A 52 -3.81 5.64 27.24
N GLU A 53 -3.60 6.94 27.47
CA GLU A 53 -3.24 7.89 26.43
C GLU A 53 -1.91 7.52 25.77
N LEU A 54 -0.91 7.19 26.58
CA LEU A 54 0.39 6.71 26.12
C LEU A 54 0.23 5.45 25.25
N GLN A 55 -0.58 4.48 25.70
CA GLN A 55 -0.78 3.24 24.95
C GLN A 55 -1.46 3.47 23.60
N VAL A 56 -2.49 4.32 23.55
CA VAL A 56 -3.23 4.66 22.32
C VAL A 56 -2.30 5.33 21.30
N HIS A 57 -1.51 6.30 21.75
CA HIS A 57 -0.54 6.99 20.91
C HIS A 57 0.62 6.07 20.48
N SER A 58 1.09 5.19 21.36
CA SER A 58 2.16 4.22 21.04
C SER A 58 1.75 3.26 19.92
N LEU A 59 0.51 2.76 19.94
CA LEU A 59 -0.04 1.94 18.87
C LEU A 59 -0.18 2.73 17.56
N LEU A 60 -0.56 4.01 17.63
CA LEU A 60 -0.62 4.87 16.46
C LEU A 60 0.78 5.14 15.87
N ILE A 61 1.78 5.41 16.71
CA ILE A 61 3.19 5.57 16.32
C ILE A 61 3.69 4.33 15.60
N LEU A 62 3.38 3.13 16.12
CA LEU A 62 3.75 1.86 15.50
C LEU A 62 3.21 1.76 14.05
N VAL A 63 1.93 2.06 13.84
CA VAL A 63 1.32 1.98 12.50
C VAL A 63 1.91 3.02 11.57
N VAL A 64 2.10 4.26 12.03
CA VAL A 64 2.70 5.34 11.23
C VAL A 64 4.15 5.00 10.86
N LEU A 65 4.92 4.42 11.77
CA LEU A 65 6.30 3.99 11.52
C LEU A 65 6.37 2.87 10.48
N LEU A 66 5.47 1.88 10.56
CA LEU A 66 5.36 0.83 9.54
C LEU A 66 4.96 1.40 8.17
N LEU A 67 3.99 2.33 8.16
CA LEU A 67 3.56 3.00 6.92
C LEU A 67 4.71 3.79 6.30
N MET A 68 5.47 4.51 7.12
CA MET A 68 6.67 5.25 6.70
C MET A 68 7.72 4.34 6.05
N LEU A 69 7.95 3.17 6.64
CA LEU A 69 8.88 2.19 6.08
C LEU A 69 8.40 1.72 4.71
N VAL A 70 7.11 1.36 4.59
CA VAL A 70 6.52 0.89 3.32
C VAL A 70 6.58 1.97 2.24
N LEU A 71 6.22 3.21 2.57
CA LEU A 71 6.29 4.33 1.63
C LEU A 71 7.72 4.63 1.18
N THR A 72 8.69 4.53 2.10
CA THR A 72 10.11 4.69 1.77
C THR A 72 10.56 3.58 0.82
N VAL A 73 10.27 2.31 1.12
CA VAL A 73 10.61 1.17 0.25
C VAL A 73 9.98 1.33 -1.14
N GLN A 74 8.73 1.79 -1.20
CA GLN A 74 8.02 1.98 -2.47
C GLN A 74 8.59 3.15 -3.31
N LEU A 75 9.30 4.11 -2.69
CA LEU A 75 10.03 5.15 -3.40
C LEU A 75 11.26 4.58 -4.13
N TRP A 76 11.92 3.59 -3.54
CA TRP A 76 13.08 2.92 -4.14
C TRP A 76 12.68 1.82 -5.13
N ALA A 77 11.60 1.09 -4.85
CA ALA A 77 11.14 -0.07 -5.65
C ALA A 77 9.60 -0.10 -5.78
N PRO A 78 9.03 0.61 -6.77
CA PRO A 78 7.56 0.75 -6.92
C PRO A 78 6.84 -0.49 -7.48
N ASP A 79 7.55 -1.52 -7.95
CA ASP A 79 6.99 -2.55 -8.84
C ASP A 79 6.31 -3.76 -8.19
N THR A 80 5.94 -3.68 -6.90
CA THR A 80 5.29 -4.83 -6.23
C THR A 80 3.86 -4.54 -5.78
N PHE A 81 2.94 -5.34 -6.30
CA PHE A 81 1.53 -5.33 -5.89
C PHE A 81 1.37 -5.55 -4.38
N GLN A 82 2.23 -6.40 -3.80
CA GLN A 82 2.23 -6.69 -2.36
C GLN A 82 2.47 -5.43 -1.51
N LEU A 83 3.41 -4.56 -1.89
CA LEU A 83 3.65 -3.31 -1.17
C LEU A 83 2.43 -2.40 -1.22
N SER A 84 1.73 -2.34 -2.35
CA SER A 84 0.50 -1.52 -2.47
C SER A 84 -0.65 -2.05 -1.59
N VAL A 85 -0.79 -3.37 -1.45
CA VAL A 85 -1.78 -3.97 -0.54
C VAL A 85 -1.44 -3.68 0.92
N ILE A 86 -0.16 -3.82 1.30
CA ILE A 86 0.31 -3.53 2.67
C ILE A 86 0.15 -2.05 2.99
N GLU A 87 0.54 -1.16 2.07
CA GLU A 87 0.34 0.29 2.17
C GLU A 87 -1.13 0.61 2.46
N THR A 88 -2.04 0.07 1.64
CA THR A 88 -3.48 0.30 1.78
C THR A 88 -4.01 -0.22 3.12
N LEU A 89 -3.54 -1.40 3.57
CA LEU A 89 -3.90 -1.96 4.87
C LEU A 89 -3.44 -1.06 6.03
N LEU A 90 -2.21 -0.57 5.99
CA LEU A 90 -1.66 0.31 7.03
C LEU A 90 -2.38 1.66 7.07
N PHE A 91 -2.74 2.24 5.91
CA PHE A 91 -3.56 3.44 5.84
C PHE A 91 -4.94 3.26 6.49
N GLN A 92 -5.59 2.12 6.24
CA GLN A 92 -6.89 1.80 6.83
C GLN A 92 -6.81 1.58 8.34
N ILE A 93 -5.79 0.86 8.81
CA ILE A 93 -5.55 0.68 10.24
C ILE A 93 -5.27 2.03 10.91
N MET A 94 -4.41 2.86 10.33
CA MET A 94 -4.09 4.20 10.86
C MET A 94 -5.34 5.08 10.95
N GLY A 95 -6.13 5.16 9.88
CA GLY A 95 -7.33 6.00 9.84
C GLY A 95 -8.41 5.52 10.81
N SER A 96 -8.72 4.23 10.81
CA SER A 96 -9.74 3.67 11.70
C SER A 96 -9.33 3.74 13.18
N TRP A 97 -8.04 3.53 13.48
CA TRP A 97 -7.51 3.70 14.84
C TRP A 97 -7.53 5.16 15.30
N LEU A 98 -7.19 6.11 14.42
CA LEU A 98 -7.22 7.55 14.76
C LEU A 98 -8.63 8.01 15.15
N VAL A 99 -9.66 7.55 14.42
CA VAL A 99 -11.06 7.83 14.76
C VAL A 99 -11.42 7.23 16.13
N GLN A 100 -11.07 5.97 16.37
CA GLN A 100 -11.33 5.30 17.65
C GLN A 100 -10.57 5.96 18.81
N ALA A 101 -9.32 6.36 18.61
CA ALA A 101 -8.50 7.09 19.56
C ALA A 101 -9.15 8.41 19.97
N GLY A 102 -9.72 9.14 19.01
CA GLY A 102 -10.48 10.36 19.30
C GLY A 102 -11.65 10.12 20.25
N PHE A 103 -12.39 9.02 20.07
CA PHE A 103 -13.45 8.64 21.02
C PHE A 103 -12.88 8.25 22.39
N ILE A 104 -11.82 7.45 22.44
CA ILE A 104 -11.21 7.00 23.71
C ILE A 104 -10.71 8.20 24.55
N LEU A 105 -10.13 9.20 23.89
CA LEU A 105 -9.51 10.36 24.55
C LEU A 105 -10.49 11.48 24.90
N TYR A 106 -11.45 11.80 24.01
CA TYR A 106 -12.35 12.95 24.21
C TYR A 106 -13.73 12.59 24.76
N LYS A 107 -14.16 11.32 24.62
CA LYS A 107 -15.47 10.88 25.11
C LYS A 107 -15.42 9.41 25.52
N PRO A 108 -14.90 9.07 26.73
CA PRO A 108 -14.86 7.69 27.18
C PRO A 108 -16.27 7.09 27.09
N VAL A 109 -16.39 5.95 26.40
CA VAL A 109 -17.67 5.27 26.14
C VAL A 109 -18.40 4.92 27.46
N THR A 110 -17.64 4.80 28.55
CA THR A 110 -18.09 4.47 29.90
C THR A 110 -18.51 5.69 30.74
N GLY A 111 -18.18 6.92 30.33
CA GLY A 111 -18.49 8.14 31.06
C GLY A 111 -17.68 8.38 32.35
N TYR A 112 -16.77 7.47 32.71
CA TYR A 112 -15.84 7.61 33.84
C TYR A 112 -14.40 7.83 33.33
N PRO A 113 -13.56 8.61 34.04
CA PRO A 113 -12.15 8.75 33.70
C PRO A 113 -11.45 7.39 33.79
N TRP A 114 -10.57 7.11 32.82
CA TRP A 114 -9.72 5.91 32.82
C TRP A 114 -8.86 5.87 34.10
N GLN A 115 -8.68 4.71 34.70
CA GLN A 115 -7.78 4.52 35.84
C GLN A 115 -6.44 4.02 35.31
N ASP A 116 -5.41 4.86 35.41
CA ASP A 116 -4.10 4.69 34.74
C ASP A 116 -3.29 3.45 35.17
N ASP A 117 -3.80 2.65 36.10
CA ASP A 117 -3.13 1.56 36.82
C ASP A 117 -3.75 0.16 36.61
N ALA A 118 -4.82 0.01 35.82
CA ALA A 118 -5.38 -1.30 35.54
C ALA A 118 -4.77 -1.90 34.26
N ILE A 119 -3.96 -2.97 34.40
CA ILE A 119 -3.53 -3.87 33.31
C ILE A 119 -4.68 -4.19 32.33
N ASN A 120 -5.90 -4.24 32.85
CA ASN A 120 -7.14 -4.45 32.09
C ASN A 120 -7.40 -3.38 31.03
N ASP A 121 -7.11 -2.11 31.29
CA ASP A 121 -7.38 -1.01 30.35
C ASP A 121 -6.40 -1.06 29.17
N ILE A 122 -5.13 -1.39 29.43
CA ILE A 122 -4.11 -1.61 28.40
C ILE A 122 -4.46 -2.83 27.53
N MET A 123 -4.88 -3.94 28.16
CA MET A 123 -5.33 -5.13 27.44
C MET A 123 -6.58 -4.87 26.60
N PHE A 124 -7.52 -4.06 27.11
CA PHE A 124 -8.70 -3.64 26.38
C PHE A 124 -8.29 -2.87 25.11
N VAL A 125 -7.49 -1.81 25.24
CA VAL A 125 -7.04 -0.97 24.12
C VAL A 125 -6.33 -1.79 23.04
N THR A 126 -5.40 -2.66 23.43
CA THR A 126 -4.68 -3.53 22.48
C THR A 126 -5.60 -4.55 21.81
N THR A 127 -6.61 -5.07 22.52
CA THR A 127 -7.62 -5.95 21.94
C THR A 127 -8.42 -5.21 20.87
N PHE A 128 -8.91 -4.00 21.14
CA PHE A 128 -9.59 -3.19 20.11
C PHE A 128 -8.70 -2.97 18.90
N PHE A 129 -7.44 -2.63 19.11
CA PHE A 129 -6.49 -2.48 18.02
C PHE A 129 -6.37 -3.75 17.17
N CYS A 130 -6.26 -4.93 17.78
CA CYS A 130 -6.25 -6.21 17.06
C CYS A 130 -7.54 -6.45 16.26
N TRP A 131 -8.71 -6.06 16.80
CA TRP A 131 -9.97 -6.11 16.06
C TRP A 131 -9.95 -5.20 14.83
N HIS A 132 -9.38 -3.99 14.93
CA HIS A 132 -9.18 -3.12 13.77
C HIS A 132 -8.30 -3.79 12.71
N VAL A 133 -7.18 -4.40 13.09
CA VAL A 133 -6.30 -5.11 12.15
C VAL A 133 -7.06 -6.24 11.44
N MET A 134 -7.79 -7.06 12.19
CA MET A 134 -8.59 -8.18 11.65
C MET A 134 -9.67 -7.69 10.69
N ILE A 135 -10.47 -6.69 11.08
CA ILE A 135 -11.58 -6.17 10.26
C ILE A 135 -11.03 -5.53 8.98
N ASN A 136 -9.99 -4.69 9.07
CA ASN A 136 -9.40 -4.06 7.90
C ASN A 136 -8.79 -5.09 6.92
N ALA A 137 -8.12 -6.13 7.45
CA ALA A 137 -7.60 -7.22 6.63
C ALA A 137 -8.72 -8.00 5.93
N LEU A 138 -9.80 -8.33 6.65
CA LEU A 138 -10.97 -8.99 6.08
C LEU A 138 -11.70 -8.14 5.05
N CYS A 139 -11.84 -6.83 5.28
CA CYS A 139 -12.41 -5.89 4.32
C CYS A 139 -11.60 -5.84 3.04
N LEU A 140 -10.27 -5.71 3.14
CA LEU A 140 -9.40 -5.73 1.95
C LEU A 140 -9.47 -7.07 1.22
N LEU A 141 -9.38 -8.18 1.95
CA LEU A 141 -9.50 -9.51 1.36
C LEU A 141 -10.86 -9.70 0.66
N GLY A 142 -11.95 -9.21 1.27
CA GLY A 142 -13.29 -9.24 0.70
C GLY A 142 -13.39 -8.43 -0.59
N ILE A 143 -12.86 -7.20 -0.61
CA ILE A 143 -12.87 -6.34 -1.80
C ILE A 143 -12.07 -7.01 -2.93
N TYR A 144 -10.84 -7.46 -2.67
CA TYR A 144 -10.02 -8.13 -3.69
C TYR A 144 -10.63 -9.46 -4.15
N GLY A 145 -11.18 -10.24 -3.22
CA GLY A 145 -11.82 -11.53 -3.50
C GLY A 145 -13.09 -11.39 -4.34
N VAL A 146 -13.98 -10.46 -3.97
CA VAL A 146 -15.19 -10.15 -4.75
C VAL A 146 -14.81 -9.56 -6.11
N SER A 147 -13.82 -8.67 -6.19
CA SER A 147 -13.35 -8.10 -7.47
C SER A 147 -12.80 -9.18 -8.39
N TYR A 148 -12.01 -10.11 -7.85
CA TYR A 148 -11.49 -11.25 -8.60
C TYR A 148 -12.63 -12.17 -9.07
N PHE A 149 -13.53 -12.53 -8.17
CA PHE A 149 -14.69 -13.36 -8.49
C PHE A 149 -15.56 -12.71 -9.56
N TRP A 150 -15.87 -11.42 -9.42
CA TRP A 150 -16.62 -10.66 -10.41
C TRP A 150 -15.92 -10.66 -11.77
N HIS A 151 -14.62 -10.39 -11.80
CA HIS A 151 -13.85 -10.40 -13.03
C HIS A 151 -13.78 -11.79 -13.68
N CYS A 152 -13.69 -12.87 -12.89
CA CYS A 152 -13.72 -14.25 -13.37
C CYS A 152 -15.10 -14.70 -13.85
N CYS A 153 -16.17 -14.32 -13.15
CA CYS A 153 -17.54 -14.76 -13.43
C CYS A 153 -18.25 -13.92 -14.51
N TYR A 154 -17.94 -12.62 -14.62
CA TYR A 154 -18.59 -11.73 -15.60
C TYR A 154 -17.83 -11.58 -16.92
N ARG A 155 -16.51 -11.81 -16.98
CA ARG A 155 -15.76 -11.80 -18.27
C ARG A 155 -16.24 -12.84 -19.30
N PRO A 156 -16.60 -14.09 -18.93
CA PRO A 156 -17.03 -15.08 -19.92
C PRO A 156 -18.35 -14.69 -20.59
N SER A 157 -19.26 -14.06 -19.83
CA SER A 157 -20.62 -13.75 -20.30
C SER A 157 -20.65 -12.67 -21.38
N TRP A 158 -19.73 -11.70 -21.36
CA TRP A 158 -19.73 -10.61 -22.36
C TRP A 158 -19.16 -11.04 -23.72
N LYS A 159 -18.33 -12.08 -23.75
CA LYS A 159 -17.84 -12.66 -25.01
C LYS A 159 -18.88 -13.52 -25.73
N LEU A 160 -19.93 -13.97 -25.05
CA LEU A 160 -20.97 -14.80 -25.67
C LEU A 160 -22.13 -13.99 -26.29
N THR A 161 -22.37 -12.76 -25.82
CA THR A 161 -23.47 -11.91 -26.33
C THR A 161 -23.07 -11.03 -27.52
N GLY A 162 -21.77 -10.89 -27.80
CA GLY A 162 -21.25 -10.09 -28.93
C GLY A 162 -21.05 -10.85 -30.25
N SER A 163 -21.31 -12.15 -30.29
CA SER A 163 -21.06 -12.98 -31.48
C SER A 163 -22.32 -13.74 -31.89
N ARG A 164 -23.34 -13.00 -32.33
CA ARG A 164 -24.39 -13.56 -33.20
C ARG A 164 -24.38 -12.82 -34.54
N GLU A 165 -23.69 -13.48 -35.49
CA GLU A 165 -23.89 -13.49 -36.94
C GLU A 165 -23.29 -12.36 -37.81
N ALA A 166 -22.19 -12.71 -38.49
CA ALA A 166 -22.08 -12.59 -39.95
C ALA A 166 -21.21 -13.76 -40.48
N PRO A 167 -21.75 -14.68 -41.31
CA PRO A 167 -20.98 -15.77 -41.89
C PRO A 167 -20.37 -15.35 -43.23
N CYS A 168 -19.04 -15.40 -43.37
CA CYS A 168 -18.40 -15.66 -44.67
C CYS A 168 -16.91 -16.04 -44.57
N TYR A 169 -16.61 -17.10 -45.33
CA TYR A 169 -15.33 -17.49 -45.92
C TYR A 169 -14.21 -18.11 -45.06
N THR A 170 -13.96 -19.38 -45.35
CA THR A 170 -12.81 -20.21 -44.98
C THR A 170 -11.49 -19.64 -45.52
N SER A 171 -10.45 -19.52 -44.68
CA SER A 171 -9.07 -19.85 -45.07
C SER A 171 -8.11 -19.92 -43.87
N THR A 172 -7.63 -21.14 -43.60
CA THR A 172 -6.34 -21.59 -43.05
C THR A 172 -5.42 -20.57 -42.34
N ALA A 173 -5.41 -20.57 -41.00
CA ALA A 173 -4.34 -19.98 -40.18
C ALA A 173 -4.06 -20.79 -38.90
N GLY A 174 -4.28 -22.11 -38.95
CA GLY A 174 -4.17 -23.04 -37.82
C GLY A 174 -2.78 -23.56 -37.41
N PRO A 175 -1.73 -23.60 -38.26
CA PRO A 175 -0.46 -24.23 -37.85
C PRO A 175 0.61 -23.30 -37.26
N LEU A 176 0.56 -21.99 -37.53
CA LEU A 176 1.70 -21.09 -37.25
C LEU A 176 1.78 -20.67 -35.78
N TYR A 177 0.64 -20.40 -35.12
CA TYR A 177 0.63 -19.96 -33.72
C TYR A 177 1.16 -21.03 -32.75
N LYS A 178 0.97 -22.31 -33.07
CA LYS A 178 1.38 -23.43 -32.23
C LYS A 178 2.90 -23.64 -32.25
N LEU A 179 3.55 -23.34 -33.37
CA LEU A 179 5.02 -23.41 -33.49
C LEU A 179 5.71 -22.22 -32.85
N LEU A 180 5.11 -21.02 -32.90
CA LEU A 180 5.66 -19.83 -32.26
C LEU A 180 5.65 -19.98 -30.73
N GLN A 181 4.58 -20.58 -30.19
CA GLN A 181 4.43 -20.79 -28.75
C GLN A 181 5.38 -21.87 -28.18
N GLU A 182 5.73 -22.90 -28.97
CA GLU A 182 6.75 -23.88 -28.54
C GLU A 182 8.17 -23.34 -28.60
N VAL A 183 8.48 -22.46 -29.57
CA VAL A 183 9.80 -21.82 -29.65
C VAL A 183 10.02 -20.85 -28.48
N GLU A 184 9.01 -20.08 -28.08
CA GLU A 184 9.10 -19.12 -26.98
C GLU A 184 9.19 -19.79 -25.59
N GLN A 185 8.53 -20.95 -25.41
CA GLN A 185 8.66 -21.72 -24.17
C GLN A 185 10.01 -22.46 -24.05
N ALA A 186 10.62 -22.87 -25.16
CA ALA A 186 11.95 -23.48 -25.17
C ALA A 186 13.08 -22.51 -24.80
N GLU A 187 12.87 -21.20 -25.00
CA GLU A 187 13.82 -20.14 -24.65
C GLU A 187 13.69 -19.72 -23.17
N SER A 188 12.45 -19.65 -22.66
CA SER A 188 12.17 -19.28 -21.25
C SER A 188 12.62 -20.34 -20.23
N GLY A 189 12.62 -21.62 -20.62
CA GLY A 189 13.01 -22.73 -19.74
C GLY A 189 14.50 -22.86 -19.41
N ARG A 190 15.40 -22.12 -20.09
CA ARG A 190 16.86 -22.25 -19.91
C ARG A 190 17.51 -21.13 -19.09
N LEU A 191 16.75 -20.12 -18.67
CA LEU A 191 17.23 -18.95 -17.91
C LEU A 191 16.59 -18.83 -16.51
N SER A 192 16.02 -19.92 -16.00
CA SER A 192 15.42 -19.97 -14.67
C SER A 192 16.46 -20.25 -13.57
N SER A 193 16.55 -19.30 -12.65
CA SER A 193 16.89 -19.44 -11.22
C SER A 193 18.27 -18.95 -10.72
N SER A 194 19.37 -18.96 -11.49
CA SER A 194 20.68 -18.48 -11.00
C SER A 194 21.13 -17.10 -11.51
N SER A 195 20.43 -16.51 -12.48
CA SER A 195 20.87 -15.30 -13.19
C SER A 195 20.47 -13.97 -12.52
N TRP A 196 19.41 -13.96 -11.70
CA TRP A 196 18.89 -12.71 -11.11
C TRP A 196 19.83 -12.08 -10.09
N VAL A 197 20.49 -12.91 -9.27
CA VAL A 197 21.45 -12.43 -8.27
C VAL A 197 22.70 -11.88 -8.95
N LEU A 198 23.20 -12.57 -9.99
CA LEU A 198 24.35 -12.09 -10.77
C LEU A 198 24.04 -10.82 -11.56
N ASN A 199 22.82 -10.67 -12.09
CA ASN A 199 22.39 -9.44 -12.76
C ASN A 199 22.23 -8.26 -11.79
N VAL A 200 21.78 -8.50 -10.56
CA VAL A 200 21.69 -7.45 -9.53
C VAL A 200 23.09 -7.03 -9.06
N TRP A 201 24.00 -7.98 -8.82
CA TRP A 201 25.38 -7.66 -8.45
C TRP A 201 26.16 -6.97 -9.58
N ALA A 202 25.95 -7.37 -10.83
CA ALA A 202 26.55 -6.71 -12.00
C ALA A 202 26.07 -5.26 -12.14
N GLN A 203 24.78 -4.97 -11.89
CA GLN A 203 24.28 -3.60 -11.92
C GLN A 203 24.81 -2.73 -10.77
N ILE A 204 25.06 -3.31 -9.59
CA ILE A 204 25.68 -2.60 -8.46
C ILE A 204 27.16 -2.28 -8.76
N LEU A 205 27.90 -3.22 -9.38
CA LEU A 205 29.31 -3.04 -9.72
C LEU A 205 29.51 -1.98 -10.80
N VAL A 206 28.69 -2.01 -11.86
CA VAL A 206 28.71 -0.98 -12.92
C VAL A 206 28.38 0.41 -12.36
N ARG A 207 27.44 0.50 -11.39
CA ARG A 207 27.08 1.78 -10.77
C ARG A 207 28.10 2.29 -9.74
N ALA A 208 28.92 1.40 -9.17
CA ALA A 208 30.00 1.78 -8.28
C ALA A 208 31.22 2.31 -9.04
N GLU A 209 31.47 1.80 -10.25
CA GLU A 209 32.57 2.25 -11.11
C GLU A 209 32.31 3.64 -11.72
N ASP A 210 31.06 3.94 -12.09
CA ASP A 210 30.64 5.27 -12.58
C ASP A 210 30.75 6.38 -11.50
N ASN A 211 30.68 6.03 -10.21
CA ASN A 211 30.75 6.98 -9.10
C ASN A 211 32.19 7.24 -8.60
N ASN A 212 33.20 6.54 -9.12
CA ASN A 212 34.60 6.68 -8.72
C ASN A 212 35.47 7.41 -9.76
N CYS A 213 34.85 7.96 -10.81
CA CYS A 213 35.48 8.78 -11.85
C CYS A 213 35.09 10.28 -11.74
N LEU A 214 35.15 10.81 -10.51
CA LEU A 214 35.14 12.26 -10.24
C LEU A 214 35.98 12.57 -9.00
#